data_AF-A0A3A4PYD5-F1
#
_entry.id   AF-A0A3A4PYD5-F1
#
_cell.length_a   1.000
_cell.length_b   1.000
_cell.length_c   1.000
_cell.angle_alpha   90.00
_cell.angle_beta   90.00
_cell.angle_gamma   90.00
#
_symmetry.space_group_name_H-M   'P 1'
#
loop_
_entity.id
_entity.type
_entity.pdbx_description
1 polymer ?
#
loop_
_entity_poly.entity_id
_entity_poly.type
_entity_poly.pdbx_seq_one_letter_code
_entity_poly.pdbx_strand_id
1 'polypeptide(L)'
;MNKQELELRVMNYFAENINLQKYWDIATDCARDICNLNFDQIISGGFDMPPPVEMKQNLADKVPYEFDASDFMQNGPVDFSELDESSVSEVMAKIESIYKKFHDAQTMVVARAACNMCDNLVNSVKKEIRQIKEKYLSKDRD
;
A
#
# COMPACT_ATOMS: atom_id res chain seq x y z
N MET A 1 -1.09 29.75 13.74
CA MET A 1 -1.52 28.34 13.83
C MET A 1 -0.46 27.54 14.58
N ASN A 2 -0.84 26.69 15.53
CA ASN A 2 0.12 25.82 16.23
C ASN A 2 0.42 24.55 15.41
N LYS A 3 1.53 23.86 15.70
CA LYS A 3 1.99 22.71 14.91
C LYS A 3 1.00 21.54 14.90
N GLN A 4 0.37 21.24 16.03
CA GLN A 4 -0.57 20.11 16.15
C GLN A 4 -1.84 20.33 15.33
N GLU A 5 -2.33 21.57 15.31
CA GLU A 5 -3.51 21.95 14.53
C GLU A 5 -3.22 21.85 13.03
N LEU A 6 -2.04 22.31 12.58
CA LEU A 6 -1.61 22.15 11.19
C LEU A 6 -1.56 20.67 10.79
N GLU A 7 -0.90 19.83 11.61
CA GLU A 7 -0.81 18.40 11.37
C GLU A 7 -2.20 17.75 11.27
N LEU A 8 -3.12 18.08 12.19
CA LEU A 8 -4.49 17.55 12.18
C LEU A 8 -5.26 17.94 10.91
N ARG A 9 -5.17 19.21 10.48
CA ARG A 9 -5.87 19.67 9.27
C ARG A 9 -5.34 18.98 8.02
N VAL A 10 -4.01 18.88 7.88
CA VAL A 10 -3.36 18.18 6.78
C VAL A 10 -3.73 16.68 6.78
N MET A 11 -3.77 16.05 7.97
CA MET A 11 -4.21 14.66 8.13
C MET A 11 -5.62 14.42 7.63
N ASN A 12 -6.57 15.24 8.08
CA ASN A 12 -7.96 15.09 7.70
C ASN A 12 -8.13 15.26 6.20
N TYR A 13 -7.49 16.28 5.62
CA TYR A 13 -7.53 16.51 4.19
C TYR A 13 -6.91 15.37 3.39
N PHE A 14 -5.78 14.81 3.84
CA PHE A 14 -5.20 13.61 3.22
C PHE A 14 -6.18 12.41 3.27
N ALA A 15 -6.81 12.19 4.43
CA ALA A 15 -7.74 11.08 4.62
C ALA A 15 -9.04 11.23 3.80
N GLU A 16 -9.52 12.45 3.57
CA GLU A 16 -10.69 12.72 2.74
C GLU A 16 -10.42 12.50 1.25
N ASN A 17 -9.18 12.71 0.81
CA ASN A 17 -8.77 12.61 -0.60
C ASN A 17 -8.10 11.27 -0.93
N ILE A 18 -8.04 10.33 0.02
CA ILE A 18 -7.38 9.03 -0.19
C ILE A 18 -8.19 8.13 -1.12
N ASN A 19 -7.59 7.69 -2.23
CA ASN A 19 -8.22 6.74 -3.14
C ASN A 19 -8.04 5.26 -2.69
N LEU A 20 -8.86 4.84 -1.71
CA LEU A 20 -8.79 3.49 -1.14
C LEU A 20 -8.92 2.36 -2.19
N GLN A 21 -9.76 2.55 -3.21
CA GLN A 21 -9.96 1.54 -4.25
C GLN A 21 -8.67 1.31 -5.05
N LYS A 22 -8.01 2.39 -5.49
CA LYS A 22 -6.73 2.32 -6.22
C LYS A 22 -5.67 1.56 -5.41
N TYR A 23 -5.59 1.81 -4.10
CA TYR A 23 -4.65 1.12 -3.22
C TYR A 23 -4.98 -0.36 -3.02
N TRP A 24 -6.26 -0.70 -2.96
CA TRP A 24 -6.71 -2.10 -2.94
C TRP A 24 -6.36 -2.84 -4.24
N ASP A 25 -6.51 -2.18 -5.38
CA ASP A 25 -6.17 -2.74 -6.69
C ASP A 25 -4.66 -3.00 -6.78
N ILE A 26 -3.83 -2.03 -6.34
CA ILE A 26 -2.36 -2.19 -6.25
C ILE A 26 -1.98 -3.40 -5.38
N ALA A 27 -2.60 -3.54 -4.20
CA ALA A 27 -2.35 -4.67 -3.32
C ALA A 27 -2.74 -6.00 -3.98
N THR A 28 -3.88 -6.04 -4.65
CA THR A 28 -4.41 -7.22 -5.33
C THR A 28 -3.50 -7.67 -6.47
N ASP A 29 -3.07 -6.73 -7.31
CA ASP A 29 -2.21 -7.04 -8.45
C ASP A 29 -0.83 -7.48 -7.99
N CYS A 30 -0.28 -6.87 -6.94
CA CYS A 30 0.98 -7.33 -6.35
C CYS A 30 0.88 -8.75 -5.78
N ALA A 31 -0.19 -9.07 -5.07
CA ALA A 31 -0.42 -10.42 -4.56
C ALA A 31 -0.52 -11.46 -5.70
N ARG A 32 -1.21 -11.10 -6.79
CA ARG A 32 -1.31 -11.94 -8.00
C ARG A 32 0.05 -12.13 -8.67
N ASP A 33 0.82 -11.06 -8.86
CA ASP A 33 2.15 -11.11 -9.46
C ASP A 33 3.06 -12.08 -8.70
N ILE A 34 3.09 -11.97 -7.36
CA ILE A 34 3.89 -12.85 -6.50
C ILE A 34 3.44 -14.29 -6.61
N CYS A 35 2.12 -14.54 -6.56
CA CYS A 35 1.58 -15.89 -6.68
C CYS A 35 1.91 -16.52 -8.05
N ASN A 36 1.83 -15.74 -9.12
CA ASN A 36 2.13 -16.20 -10.48
C ASN A 36 3.61 -16.51 -10.67
N LEU A 37 4.49 -15.60 -10.22
CA LEU A 37 5.94 -15.77 -10.36
C LEU A 37 6.48 -16.93 -9.52
N ASN A 38 5.84 -17.24 -8.38
CA ASN A 38 6.29 -18.27 -7.46
C ASN A 38 5.40 -19.52 -7.47
N PHE A 39 4.56 -19.71 -8.50
CA PHE A 39 3.60 -20.80 -8.55
C PHE A 39 4.24 -22.18 -8.31
N ASP A 40 5.37 -22.47 -8.97
CA ASP A 40 6.07 -23.74 -8.82
C ASP A 40 6.58 -23.97 -7.40
N GLN A 41 7.06 -22.91 -6.74
CA GLN A 41 7.49 -22.97 -5.34
C GLN A 41 6.29 -23.17 -4.41
N ILE A 42 5.15 -22.53 -4.71
CA ILE A 42 3.92 -22.67 -3.94
C ILE A 42 3.42 -24.12 -3.98
N ILE A 43 3.36 -24.75 -5.16
CA ILE A 43 2.83 -26.10 -5.31
C ILE A 43 3.80 -27.19 -4.83
N SER A 44 5.11 -26.89 -4.82
CA SER A 44 6.16 -27.77 -4.27
C SER A 44 6.37 -27.59 -2.76
N GLY A 45 5.79 -26.54 -2.16
CA GLY A 45 5.86 -26.25 -0.73
C GLY A 45 7.11 -25.49 -0.30
N GLY A 46 7.92 -25.01 -1.25
CA GLY A 46 9.13 -24.22 -1.01
C GLY A 46 8.94 -22.70 -1.01
N PHE A 47 7.70 -22.22 -1.11
CA PHE A 47 7.40 -20.78 -1.08
C PHE A 47 7.32 -20.23 0.35
N ASP A 48 8.13 -19.21 0.62
CA ASP A 48 8.08 -18.40 1.82
C ASP A 48 7.51 -17.01 1.50
N MET A 49 6.58 -16.54 2.34
CA MET A 49 5.95 -15.23 2.17
C MET A 49 6.96 -14.10 2.42
N PRO A 50 7.12 -13.13 1.50
CA PRO A 50 7.94 -11.96 1.77
C PRO A 50 7.38 -11.16 2.96
N PRO A 51 8.24 -10.67 3.87
CA PRO A 51 7.81 -9.84 4.99
C PRO A 51 7.24 -8.50 4.49
N PRO A 52 6.36 -7.84 5.27
CA PRO A 52 5.72 -6.59 4.85
C PRO A 52 6.69 -5.46 4.47
N VAL A 53 7.90 -5.43 5.04
CA VAL A 53 8.93 -4.43 4.72
C VAL A 53 9.49 -4.64 3.32
N GLU A 54 9.74 -5.89 2.93
CA GLU A 54 10.18 -6.23 1.57
C GLU A 54 9.05 -6.00 0.56
N MET A 55 7.82 -6.39 0.93
CA MET A 55 6.63 -6.12 0.14
C MET A 55 6.44 -4.62 -0.11
N LYS A 56 6.68 -3.78 0.91
CA LYS A 56 6.64 -2.33 0.77
C LYS A 56 7.66 -1.82 -0.26
N GLN A 57 8.88 -2.36 -0.27
CA GLN A 57 9.90 -1.97 -1.26
C GLN A 57 9.44 -2.31 -2.69
N ASN A 58 8.83 -3.47 -2.89
CA ASN A 58 8.30 -3.89 -4.19
C ASN A 58 7.10 -3.05 -4.66
N LEU A 59 6.38 -2.44 -3.72
CA LEU A 59 5.20 -1.62 -3.98
C LEU A 59 5.47 -0.12 -4.02
N ALA A 60 6.64 0.34 -3.56
CA ALA A 60 6.94 1.75 -3.37
C ALA A 60 6.71 2.56 -4.65
N ASP A 61 7.15 2.05 -5.80
CA ASP A 61 6.98 2.72 -7.09
C ASP A 61 5.57 2.61 -7.68
N LYS A 62 4.74 1.67 -7.15
CA LYS A 62 3.36 1.46 -7.59
C LYS A 62 2.36 2.31 -6.80
N VAL A 63 2.69 2.66 -5.55
CA VAL A 63 1.86 3.54 -4.73
C VAL A 63 2.17 4.99 -5.12
N PRO A 64 1.21 5.74 -5.70
CA PRO A 64 1.45 7.11 -6.13
C PRO A 64 1.70 8.05 -4.95
N TYR A 65 2.62 9.00 -5.14
CA TYR A 65 2.77 10.18 -4.29
C TYR A 65 2.03 11.36 -4.95
N GLU A 66 0.91 11.78 -4.36
CA GLU A 66 -0.05 12.70 -5.01
C GLU A 66 -0.01 14.13 -4.43
N PHE A 67 1.07 14.52 -3.72
CA PHE A 67 1.16 15.87 -3.19
C PHE A 67 1.51 16.90 -4.27
N ASP A 68 0.63 17.87 -4.50
CA ASP A 68 0.86 19.05 -5.33
C ASP A 68 0.77 20.31 -4.46
N ALA A 69 1.87 21.05 -4.37
CA ALA A 69 1.96 22.26 -3.57
C ALA A 69 1.05 23.39 -4.08
N SER A 70 0.87 23.52 -5.40
CA SER A 70 0.05 24.57 -6.00
C SER A 70 -1.43 24.31 -5.75
N ASP A 71 -1.86 23.07 -5.95
CA ASP A 71 -3.22 22.64 -5.63
C ASP A 71 -3.52 22.80 -4.14
N PHE A 72 -2.59 22.37 -3.27
CA PHE A 72 -2.77 22.49 -1.82
C PHE A 72 -2.89 23.96 -1.37
N MET A 73 -2.15 24.89 -1.96
CA MET A 73 -2.27 26.32 -1.63
C MET A 73 -3.63 26.91 -2.05
N GLN A 74 -4.24 26.39 -3.12
CA GLN A 74 -5.50 26.91 -3.66
C GLN A 74 -6.73 26.24 -3.03
N ASN A 75 -6.66 24.92 -2.83
CA ASN A 75 -7.79 24.05 -2.49
C ASN A 75 -7.60 23.33 -1.14
N GLY A 76 -6.47 23.53 -0.47
CA GLY A 76 -6.16 22.88 0.80
C GLY A 76 -6.81 23.55 2.02
N PRO A 77 -6.71 22.90 3.19
CA PRO A 77 -7.40 23.30 4.42
C PRO A 77 -6.68 24.42 5.21
N VAL A 78 -5.63 25.01 4.64
CA VAL A 78 -4.78 26.03 5.29
C VAL A 78 -4.92 27.33 4.53
N ASP A 79 -5.27 28.40 5.24
CA ASP A 79 -5.26 29.75 4.70
C ASP A 79 -3.86 30.34 4.83
N PHE A 80 -3.30 30.79 3.70
CA PHE A 80 -1.98 31.38 3.58
C PHE A 80 -2.00 32.91 3.42
N SER A 81 -3.19 33.53 3.35
CA SER A 81 -3.36 34.95 3.00
C SER A 81 -2.71 35.93 3.98
N GLU A 82 -2.56 35.54 5.24
CA GLU A 82 -1.92 36.36 6.29
C GLU A 82 -0.40 36.14 6.40
N LEU A 83 0.18 35.25 5.58
CA LEU A 83 1.59 34.89 5.65
C LEU A 83 2.40 35.61 4.56
N ASP A 84 3.62 36.01 4.90
CA ASP A 84 4.59 36.44 3.89
C ASP A 84 5.15 35.24 3.11
N GLU A 85 5.79 35.52 1.98
CA GLU A 85 6.32 34.51 1.06
C GLU A 85 7.31 33.54 1.75
N SER A 86 8.13 34.04 2.68
CA SER A 86 9.09 33.22 3.42
C SER A 86 8.39 32.24 4.36
N SER A 87 7.36 32.71 5.06
CA SER A 87 6.54 31.93 5.98
C SER A 87 5.71 30.89 5.23
N VAL A 88 5.17 31.24 4.06
CA VAL A 88 4.45 30.30 3.18
C VAL A 88 5.38 29.16 2.77
N SER A 89 6.59 29.47 2.32
CA SER A 89 7.58 28.45 1.92
C SER A 89 7.91 27.48 3.07
N GLU A 90 8.14 27.99 4.28
CA GLU A 90 8.39 27.15 5.46
C GLU A 90 7.21 26.26 5.83
N VAL A 91 5.99 26.79 5.77
CA VAL A 91 4.77 26.03 6.07
C VAL A 91 4.54 24.95 5.02
N MET A 92 4.76 25.26 3.74
CA MET A 92 4.64 24.28 2.64
C MET A 92 5.66 23.15 2.77
N ALA A 93 6.91 23.44 3.13
CA ALA A 93 7.91 22.41 3.40
C ALA A 93 7.50 21.48 4.57
N LYS A 94 6.86 22.04 5.62
CA LYS A 94 6.32 21.25 6.73
C LYS A 94 5.16 20.36 6.27
N ILE A 95 4.23 20.89 5.48
CA ILE A 95 3.10 20.14 4.91
C ILE A 95 3.62 19.00 4.03
N GLU A 96 4.56 19.26 3.13
CA GLU A 96 5.17 18.23 2.28
C GLU A 96 5.81 17.11 3.11
N SER A 97 6.53 17.47 4.18
CA SER A 97 7.12 16.49 5.11
C SER A 97 6.05 15.64 5.81
N ILE A 98 4.90 16.22 6.15
CA ILE A 98 3.76 15.50 6.72
C ILE A 98 3.17 14.53 5.69
N TYR A 99 2.96 14.99 4.45
CA TYR A 99 2.50 14.14 3.33
C TYR A 99 3.44 12.96 3.07
N LYS A 100 4.75 13.18 3.10
CA LYS A 100 5.75 12.11 2.95
C LYS A 100 5.58 11.03 4.02
N LYS A 101 5.33 11.40 5.27
CA LYS A 101 5.09 10.44 6.37
C LYS A 101 3.80 9.66 6.16
N PHE A 102 2.73 10.30 5.70
CA PHE A 102 1.47 9.60 5.44
C PHE A 102 1.55 8.68 4.25
N HIS A 103 2.19 9.12 3.18
CA HIS A 103 2.46 8.26 2.04
C HIS A 103 3.28 7.01 2.42
N ASP A 104 4.31 7.19 3.27
CA ASP A 104 5.10 6.05 3.76
C ASP A 104 4.25 5.05 4.59
N ALA A 105 3.43 5.58 5.50
CA ALA A 105 2.52 4.78 6.31
C ALA A 105 1.46 4.07 5.45
N GLN A 106 0.91 4.77 4.47
CA GLN A 106 -0.04 4.24 3.50
C GLN A 106 0.58 3.11 2.68
N THR A 107 1.78 3.30 2.13
CA THR A 107 2.49 2.26 1.38
C THR A 107 2.71 1.01 2.24
N MET A 108 3.01 1.18 3.54
CA MET A 108 3.10 0.06 4.48
C MET A 108 1.74 -0.64 4.70
N VAL A 109 0.64 0.10 4.76
CA VAL A 109 -0.71 -0.51 4.87
C VAL A 109 -1.04 -1.30 3.61
N VAL A 110 -0.75 -0.76 2.42
CA VAL A 110 -0.93 -1.47 1.14
C VAL A 110 -0.08 -2.74 1.09
N ALA A 111 1.17 -2.68 1.55
CA ALA A 111 2.04 -3.85 1.64
C ALA A 111 1.47 -4.94 2.56
N ARG A 112 0.93 -4.58 3.72
CA ARG A 112 0.26 -5.54 4.61
C ARG A 112 -0.99 -6.15 3.96
N ALA A 113 -1.76 -5.34 3.24
CA ALA A 113 -2.92 -5.85 2.49
C ALA A 113 -2.49 -6.84 1.40
N ALA A 114 -1.43 -6.53 0.65
CA ALA A 114 -0.86 -7.42 -0.35
C ALA A 114 -0.36 -8.73 0.25
N CYS A 115 0.33 -8.70 1.40
CA CYS A 115 0.73 -9.92 2.12
C CYS A 115 -0.48 -10.79 2.49
N ASN A 116 -1.54 -10.19 3.06
CA ASN A 116 -2.75 -10.93 3.44
C ASN A 116 -3.46 -11.55 2.24
N MET A 117 -3.56 -10.81 1.14
CA MET A 117 -4.13 -11.33 -0.12
C MET A 117 -3.29 -12.47 -0.69
N CYS A 118 -1.97 -12.30 -0.69
CA CYS A 118 -1.04 -13.31 -1.17
C CYS A 118 -1.16 -14.58 -0.34
N ASP A 119 -1.27 -14.47 1.00
CA ASP A 119 -1.48 -15.63 1.87
C ASP A 119 -2.78 -16.38 1.53
N ASN A 120 -3.88 -15.65 1.33
CA ASN A 120 -5.15 -16.24 0.91
C ASN A 120 -5.04 -16.97 -0.43
N LEU A 121 -4.38 -16.37 -1.42
CA LEU A 121 -4.18 -16.96 -2.74
C LEU A 121 -3.29 -18.22 -2.66
N VAL A 122 -2.18 -18.15 -1.95
CA VAL A 122 -1.27 -19.28 -1.71
C VAL A 122 -2.01 -20.45 -1.05
N ASN A 123 -2.81 -20.16 -0.02
CA ASN A 123 -3.60 -21.18 0.67
C ASN A 123 -4.68 -21.78 -0.25
N SER A 124 -5.31 -20.98 -1.11
CA SER A 124 -6.26 -21.47 -2.12
C SER A 124 -5.58 -22.42 -3.12
N VAL A 125 -4.45 -22.01 -3.69
CA VAL A 125 -3.67 -22.83 -4.63
C VAL A 125 -3.22 -24.13 -3.98
N LYS A 126 -2.66 -24.08 -2.78
CA LYS A 126 -2.26 -25.29 -2.03
C LYS A 126 -3.43 -26.24 -1.79
N LYS A 127 -4.61 -25.71 -1.45
CA LYS A 127 -5.83 -26.50 -1.25
C LYS A 127 -6.31 -27.16 -2.54
N GLU A 128 -6.35 -26.41 -3.65
CA GLU A 128 -6.77 -26.94 -4.95
C GLU A 128 -5.81 -28.04 -5.45
N ILE A 129 -4.51 -27.81 -5.34
CA ILE A 129 -3.50 -28.81 -5.71
C ILE A 129 -3.63 -30.07 -4.86
N ARG A 130 -3.86 -29.92 -3.54
CA ARG A 130 -4.11 -31.06 -2.67
C ARG A 130 -5.34 -31.86 -3.13
N GLN A 131 -6.44 -31.20 -3.44
CA GLN A 131 -7.65 -31.86 -3.94
C GLN A 131 -7.42 -32.58 -5.27
N ILE A 132 -6.64 -31.99 -6.19
CA ILE A 132 -6.25 -32.64 -7.45
C ILE A 132 -5.41 -33.89 -7.19
N LYS A 133 -4.39 -33.81 -6.32
CA LYS A 133 -3.56 -34.97 -5.93
C LYS A 133 -4.41 -36.07 -5.30
N GLU A 134 -5.30 -35.71 -4.37
CA GLU A 134 -6.22 -36.66 -3.75
C GLU A 134 -7.19 -37.28 -4.76
N LYS A 135 -7.66 -36.56 -5.78
CA LYS A 135 -8.60 -37.11 -6.76
C LYS A 135 -7.94 -38.03 -7.80
N TYR A 136 -6.73 -37.70 -8.24
CA TYR A 136 -6.12 -38.34 -9.41
C TYR A 136 -4.86 -39.17 -9.11
N LEU A 137 -4.19 -38.95 -7.98
CA LEU A 137 -2.92 -39.61 -7.64
C LEU A 137 -3.00 -40.48 -6.38
N SER A 138 -4.14 -40.51 -5.69
CA SER A 138 -4.32 -41.34 -4.48
C SER A 138 -4.81 -42.77 -4.76
N LYS A 139 -5.17 -43.09 -6.01
CA LYS A 139 -5.54 -44.45 -6.43
C LYS A 139 -4.29 -45.17 -6.94
N ASP A 140 -3.58 -45.83 -6.02
CA ASP A 140 -2.70 -46.98 -6.27
C ASP A 140 -2.25 -47.56 -4.90
N ARG A 141 -3.23 -47.99 -4.09
CA ARG A 141 -2.98 -48.84 -2.91
C ARG A 141 -4.10 -49.88 -2.82
N ASP A 142 -4.14 -50.78 -3.77
CA ASP A 142 -4.76 -52.11 -3.64
C ASP A 142 -3.72 -53.16 -4.05
#